data_AF-A0A7K9R4M2-F1
#
_entry.id   AF-A0A7K9R4M2-F1
#
_cell.length_a   1.000
_cell.length_b   1.000
_cell.length_c   1.000
_cell.angle_alpha   90.00
_cell.angle_beta   90.00
_cell.angle_gamma   90.00
#
_symmetry.space_group_name_H-M   'P 1'
#
loop_
_entity.id
_entity.type
_entity.pdbx_description
1 polymer ?
#
loop_
_entity_poly.entity_id
_entity_poly.type
_entity_poly.pdbx_seq_one_letter_code
_entity_poly.pdbx_strand_id
1 'polypeptide(L)'
;YNLFIVLAHELGHSLGLSHSNDPGALMYPTYSYTDPSEFHLPQDDIDGIQAIYGRSNAAVQPTGPITPEACDPNLTFDSITTLRGEIFFFKGRYMLRKHPERTETELNFISLFWPRLPSGIQAAYENVETDEITVFKEDKYWVVRGYDVLPGYP
;
A
#
# COMPACT_ATOMS: atom_id res chain seq x y z
N TYR A 1 2.27 1.95 -16.95
CA TYR A 1 3.56 1.43 -16.45
C TYR A 1 4.49 2.59 -16.17
N ASN A 2 5.33 2.46 -15.14
CA ASN A 2 6.35 3.42 -14.78
C ASN A 2 7.72 2.76 -14.94
N LEU A 3 8.59 3.34 -15.79
CA LEU A 3 9.88 2.74 -16.14
C LEU A 3 10.78 2.53 -14.90
N PHE A 4 10.74 3.46 -13.94
CA PHE A 4 11.56 3.36 -12.73
C PHE A 4 11.21 2.10 -11.92
N ILE A 5 9.91 1.83 -11.69
CA ILE A 5 9.45 0.67 -10.93
C ILE A 5 9.79 -0.64 -11.65
N VAL A 6 9.54 -0.71 -12.96
CA VAL A 6 9.86 -1.91 -13.75
C VAL A 6 11.37 -2.16 -13.77
N LEU A 7 12.18 -1.13 -14.03
CA LEU A 7 13.63 -1.27 -14.04
C LEU A 7 14.18 -1.70 -12.67
N ALA A 8 13.64 -1.17 -11.57
CA ALA A 8 14.06 -1.57 -10.23
C ALA A 8 13.81 -3.07 -9.98
N HIS A 9 12.68 -3.60 -10.43
CA HIS A 9 12.36 -5.04 -10.37
C HIS A 9 13.35 -5.88 -11.19
N GLU A 10 13.60 -5.51 -12.45
CA GLU A 10 14.52 -6.24 -13.32
C GLU A 10 15.99 -6.16 -12.84
N LEU A 11 16.37 -5.06 -12.20
CA LEU A 11 17.66 -4.94 -11.52
C LEU A 11 17.74 -5.87 -10.30
N GLY A 12 16.64 -6.08 -9.58
CA GLY A 12 16.56 -7.10 -8.54
C GLY A 12 16.90 -8.50 -9.06
N HIS A 13 16.31 -8.90 -10.19
CA HIS A 13 16.69 -10.15 -10.88
C HIS A 13 18.15 -10.17 -11.30
N SER A 14 18.64 -9.08 -11.88
CA SER A 14 20.04 -8.95 -12.31
C SER A 14 21.03 -9.07 -11.13
N LEU A 15 20.60 -8.69 -9.92
CA LEU A 15 21.36 -8.81 -8.68
C LEU A 15 21.15 -10.16 -7.97
N GLY A 16 20.31 -11.05 -8.49
CA GLY A 16 20.13 -12.41 -7.99
C GLY A 16 18.87 -12.65 -7.16
N LEU A 17 17.95 -11.68 -7.06
CA LEU A 17 16.66 -11.90 -6.41
C LEU A 17 15.70 -12.67 -7.32
N SER A 18 14.99 -13.63 -6.74
CA SER A 18 13.85 -14.28 -7.39
C SER A 18 12.56 -13.53 -7.07
N HIS A 19 11.46 -13.92 -7.72
CA HIS A 19 10.15 -13.38 -7.36
C HIS A 19 9.80 -13.66 -5.89
N SER A 20 9.18 -12.69 -5.24
CA SER A 20 8.62 -12.83 -3.89
C SER A 20 7.15 -13.25 -3.95
N ASN A 21 6.69 -13.91 -2.90
CA ASN A 21 5.27 -14.17 -2.66
C ASN A 21 4.61 -13.03 -1.86
N ASP A 22 5.39 -12.09 -1.33
CA ASP A 22 4.86 -10.90 -0.65
C ASP A 22 4.26 -9.93 -1.69
N PRO A 23 2.94 -9.68 -1.69
CA PRO A 23 2.31 -8.75 -2.64
C PRO A 23 2.77 -7.30 -2.47
N GLY A 24 3.40 -6.96 -1.35
CA GLY A 24 4.00 -5.66 -1.09
C GLY A 24 5.40 -5.45 -1.65
N ALA A 25 6.10 -6.55 -1.99
CA ALA A 25 7.48 -6.51 -2.44
C ALA A 25 7.62 -5.92 -3.85
N LEU A 26 8.76 -5.26 -4.09
CA LEU A 26 9.17 -4.86 -5.44
C LEU A 26 9.34 -6.11 -6.32
N MET A 27 9.88 -7.20 -5.77
CA MET A 27 10.08 -8.47 -6.47
C MET A 27 8.80 -9.31 -6.63
N TYR A 28 7.61 -8.81 -6.28
CA TYR A 28 6.36 -9.50 -6.58
C TYR A 28 6.15 -9.62 -8.11
N PRO A 29 5.71 -10.76 -8.66
CA PRO A 29 5.67 -11.00 -10.11
C PRO A 29 4.64 -10.17 -10.88
N THR A 30 3.77 -9.42 -10.20
CA THR A 30 2.74 -8.59 -10.83
C THR A 30 3.00 -7.11 -10.58
N TYR A 31 2.96 -6.32 -11.65
CA TYR A 31 3.14 -4.87 -11.58
C TYR A 31 2.06 -4.21 -10.72
N SER A 32 2.50 -3.47 -9.70
CA SER A 32 1.66 -2.59 -8.89
C SER A 32 2.21 -1.17 -8.93
N TYR A 33 1.37 -0.21 -9.33
CA TYR A 33 1.79 1.18 -9.43
C TYR A 33 2.04 1.77 -8.04
N THR A 34 3.25 2.31 -7.85
CA THR A 34 3.63 3.18 -6.73
C THR A 34 4.19 4.47 -7.34
N ASP A 35 3.83 5.61 -6.78
CA ASP A 35 4.45 6.88 -7.18
C ASP A 35 5.97 6.81 -6.88
N PRO A 36 6.85 7.03 -7.87
CA PRO A 36 8.30 7.00 -7.64
C PRO A 36 8.78 7.97 -6.56
N SER A 37 8.06 9.07 -6.32
CA SER A 37 8.40 10.03 -5.25
C SER A 37 8.15 9.47 -3.84
N GLU A 38 7.25 8.51 -3.71
CA GLU A 38 6.89 7.83 -2.46
C GLU A 38 7.53 6.43 -2.35
N PHE A 39 8.29 6.01 -3.37
CA PHE A 39 8.85 4.68 -3.44
C PHE A 39 9.96 4.49 -2.41
N HIS A 40 9.76 3.49 -1.55
CA HIS A 40 10.76 2.96 -0.64
C HIS A 40 10.86 1.47 -0.88
N LEU A 41 12.08 0.92 -0.84
CA LEU A 41 12.32 -0.52 -1.00
C LEU A 41 11.59 -1.26 0.14
N PRO A 42 10.65 -2.17 -0.15
CA PRO A 42 9.96 -2.96 0.87
C PRO A 42 10.92 -3.82 1.71
N GLN A 43 10.51 -4.13 2.94
CA GLN A 43 11.37 -4.84 3.88
C GLN A 43 11.77 -6.24 3.37
N ASP A 44 10.85 -6.95 2.69
CA ASP A 44 11.11 -8.24 2.04
C ASP A 44 12.29 -8.17 1.04
N ASP A 45 12.32 -7.12 0.20
CA ASP A 45 13.40 -6.93 -0.77
C ASP A 45 14.72 -6.49 -0.11
N ILE A 46 14.66 -5.69 0.96
CA ILE A 46 15.84 -5.32 1.77
C ILE A 46 16.45 -6.58 2.38
N ASP A 47 15.64 -7.43 3.01
CA ASP A 47 16.09 -8.65 3.64
C ASP A 47 16.66 -9.63 2.60
N GLY A 48 15.98 -9.76 1.46
CA GLY A 48 16.43 -10.59 0.34
C GLY A 48 17.80 -10.17 -0.21
N ILE A 49 18.00 -8.87 -0.50
CA ILE A 49 19.27 -8.42 -1.08
C ILE A 49 20.41 -8.47 -0.07
N GLN A 50 20.13 -8.17 1.21
CA GLN A 50 21.12 -8.26 2.27
C GLN A 50 21.49 -9.70 2.62
N ALA A 51 20.62 -10.68 2.37
CA ALA A 51 20.96 -12.10 2.52
C ALA A 51 22.01 -12.55 1.49
N ILE A 52 22.08 -11.91 0.31
CA ILE A 52 23.06 -12.23 -0.73
C ILE A 52 24.38 -11.49 -0.50
N TYR A 53 24.32 -10.18 -0.24
CA TYR A 53 25.51 -9.30 -0.26
C TYR A 53 25.93 -8.79 1.12
N GLY A 54 25.16 -9.08 2.16
CA GLY A 54 25.36 -8.55 3.51
C GLY A 54 24.68 -7.19 3.73
N ARG A 55 24.70 -6.75 4.98
CA ARG A 55 24.11 -5.49 5.42
C ARG A 55 24.97 -4.29 5.02
N SER A 56 24.34 -3.12 4.94
CA SER A 56 25.07 -1.86 4.75
C SER A 56 25.96 -1.55 5.96
N ASN A 57 27.10 -0.91 5.73
CA ASN A 57 27.98 -0.40 6.80
C ASN A 57 27.45 0.88 7.47
N ALA A 58 26.24 1.34 7.10
CA ALA A 58 25.61 2.50 7.71
C ALA A 58 25.30 2.25 9.20
N ALA A 59 25.44 3.31 10.01
CA ALA A 59 25.12 3.27 11.44
C ALA A 59 23.65 2.92 11.72
N VAL A 60 22.75 3.35 10.82
CA VAL A 60 21.33 3.01 10.83
C VAL A 60 21.06 2.13 9.62
N GLN A 61 20.46 0.96 9.86
CA GLN A 61 20.06 0.08 8.77
C GLN A 61 18.81 0.64 8.08
N PRO A 62 18.73 0.53 6.74
CA PRO A 62 17.53 0.93 6.02
C PRO A 62 16.36 0.03 6.44
N THR A 63 15.20 0.64 6.61
CA THR A 63 13.93 -0.05 6.87
C THR A 63 12.95 0.27 5.75
N GLY A 64 12.16 -0.72 5.35
CA GLY A 64 11.15 -0.61 4.31
C GLY A 64 9.73 -0.68 4.84
N PRO A 65 8.73 -0.33 4.01
CA PRO A 65 7.34 -0.69 4.31
C PRO A 65 7.20 -2.21 4.44
N ILE A 66 6.41 -2.63 5.43
CA ILE A 66 6.07 -4.03 5.68
C ILE A 66 4.63 -4.26 5.24
N THR A 67 4.39 -5.38 4.58
CA THR A 67 3.05 -5.81 4.17
C THR A 67 2.25 -6.24 5.40
N PRO A 68 1.06 -5.67 5.65
CA PRO A 68 0.27 -6.03 6.82
C PRO A 68 -0.31 -7.44 6.67
N GLU A 69 -0.15 -8.24 7.71
CA GLU A 69 -0.75 -9.56 7.80
C GLU A 69 -2.08 -9.49 8.56
N ALA A 70 -3.19 -9.86 7.91
CA ALA A 70 -4.53 -9.75 8.48
C ALA A 70 -4.72 -10.52 9.81
N CYS A 71 -3.91 -11.57 10.02
CA CYS A 71 -3.98 -12.43 11.21
C CYS A 71 -2.92 -12.08 12.27
N ASP A 72 -2.11 -11.04 12.07
CA ASP A 72 -1.16 -10.59 13.10
C ASP A 72 -1.92 -9.98 14.29
N PRO A 73 -1.78 -10.52 15.51
CA PRO A 73 -2.45 -9.98 16.69
C PRO A 73 -1.98 -8.57 17.09
N ASN A 74 -0.84 -8.11 16.58
CA ASN A 74 -0.32 -6.76 16.82
C ASN A 74 -0.68 -5.78 15.69
N LEU A 75 -1.47 -6.21 14.70
CA LEU A 75 -1.89 -5.36 13.61
C LEU A 75 -2.66 -4.14 14.16
N THR A 76 -2.23 -2.96 13.73
CA THR A 76 -2.90 -1.69 14.01
C THR A 76 -3.32 -1.05 12.70
N PHE A 77 -4.34 -0.20 12.76
CA PHE A 77 -4.87 0.51 11.59
C PHE A 77 -4.62 2.00 11.71
N ASP A 78 -4.35 2.63 10.57
CA ASP A 78 -4.19 4.08 10.50
C ASP A 78 -5.57 4.75 10.42
N SER A 79 -6.51 4.14 9.67
CA SER A 79 -7.93 4.51 9.68
C SER A 79 -8.82 3.34 9.28
N ILE A 80 -10.13 3.47 9.52
CA ILE A 80 -11.15 2.48 9.15
C ILE A 80 -12.37 3.24 8.61
N THR A 81 -12.98 2.73 7.55
CA THR A 81 -14.24 3.27 7.02
C THR A 81 -15.11 2.19 6.40
N THR A 82 -16.34 2.54 6.06
CA THR A 82 -17.23 1.69 5.28
C THR A 82 -17.31 2.18 3.84
N LEU A 83 -17.65 1.29 2.91
CA LEU A 83 -18.09 1.66 1.57
C LEU A 83 -19.07 0.61 1.07
N ARG A 84 -20.32 1.01 0.83
CA ARG A 84 -21.36 0.16 0.24
C ARG A 84 -21.52 -1.19 0.95
N GLY A 85 -21.43 -1.18 2.28
CA GLY A 85 -21.59 -2.36 3.14
C GLY A 85 -20.32 -3.17 3.39
N GLU A 86 -19.20 -2.82 2.77
CA GLU A 86 -17.89 -3.39 3.07
C GLU A 86 -17.10 -2.52 4.04
N ILE A 87 -16.15 -3.13 4.75
CA ILE A 87 -15.28 -2.44 5.69
C ILE A 87 -13.88 -2.37 5.09
N PHE A 88 -13.31 -1.17 5.08
CA PHE A 88 -11.97 -0.88 4.59
C PHE A 88 -11.10 -0.48 5.79
N PHE A 89 -10.01 -1.21 6.00
CA PHE A 89 -9.00 -0.93 7.01
C PHE A 89 -7.74 -0.46 6.32
N PHE A 90 -7.30 0.77 6.60
CA PHE A 90 -6.13 1.36 5.96
C PHE A 90 -4.88 1.18 6.83
N LYS A 91 -3.77 0.81 6.19
CA LYS A 91 -2.46 0.68 6.84
C LYS A 91 -1.32 1.00 5.89
N GLY A 92 -0.63 2.11 6.11
CA GLY A 92 0.44 2.60 5.26
C GLY A 92 -0.04 2.78 3.82
N ARG A 93 0.56 2.04 2.88
CA ARG A 93 0.20 2.04 1.45
C ARG A 93 -0.87 0.99 1.08
N TYR A 94 -1.33 0.22 2.08
CA TYR A 94 -2.24 -0.91 1.90
C TYR A 94 -3.62 -0.60 2.44
N MET A 95 -4.59 -1.38 1.95
CA MET A 95 -5.90 -1.51 2.54
C MET A 95 -6.30 -2.99 2.60
N LEU A 96 -6.93 -3.36 3.71
CA LEU A 96 -7.63 -4.62 3.87
C LEU A 96 -9.12 -4.37 3.67
N ARG A 97 -9.74 -5.12 2.77
CA ARG A 97 -11.16 -5.03 2.45
C ARG A 97 -11.86 -6.28 2.94
N LYS A 98 -12.91 -6.07 3.74
CA LYS A 98 -13.67 -7.14 4.37
C LYS A 98 -15.16 -6.95 4.14
N HIS A 99 -15.76 -7.88 3.41
CA HIS A 99 -17.22 -8.02 3.40
C HIS A 99 -17.65 -8.77 4.68
N PRO A 100 -18.65 -8.29 5.44
CA PRO A 100 -19.06 -8.92 6.71
C PRO A 100 -19.39 -10.42 6.58
N GLU A 101 -20.02 -10.81 5.48
CA GLU A 101 -20.46 -12.19 5.23
C GLU A 101 -19.40 -13.14 4.66
N ARG A 102 -18.25 -12.62 4.19
CA ARG A 102 -17.17 -13.45 3.64
C ARG A 102 -16.17 -13.81 4.73
N THR A 103 -15.55 -14.98 4.67
CA THR A 103 -14.46 -15.36 5.58
C THR A 103 -13.14 -14.70 5.21
N GLU A 104 -12.92 -14.52 3.91
CA GLU A 104 -11.68 -13.98 3.36
C GLU A 104 -11.56 -12.46 3.58
N THR A 105 -10.32 -12.01 3.72
CA THR A 105 -9.96 -10.59 3.75
C THR A 105 -9.05 -10.32 2.56
N GLU A 106 -9.42 -9.34 1.75
CA GLU A 106 -8.65 -8.97 0.56
C GLU A 106 -7.61 -7.91 0.94
N LEU A 107 -6.34 -8.16 0.64
CA LEU A 107 -5.27 -7.16 0.79
C LEU A 107 -4.98 -6.53 -0.58
N ASN A 108 -4.99 -5.21 -0.65
CA ASN A 108 -4.66 -4.46 -1.87
C ASN A 108 -3.87 -3.19 -1.54
N PHE A 109 -3.21 -2.60 -2.56
CA PHE A 109 -2.70 -1.24 -2.45
C PHE A 109 -3.84 -0.23 -2.56
N ILE A 110 -3.76 0.86 -1.80
CA ILE A 110 -4.70 1.99 -1.92
C ILE A 110 -4.67 2.56 -3.35
N SER A 111 -3.46 2.68 -3.93
CA SER A 111 -3.23 3.22 -5.27
C SER A 111 -3.87 2.39 -6.39
N LEU A 112 -4.21 1.12 -6.14
CA LEU A 112 -4.90 0.28 -7.13
C LEU A 112 -6.33 0.77 -7.39
N PHE A 113 -6.98 1.30 -6.35
CA PHE A 113 -8.36 1.80 -6.42
C PHE A 113 -8.38 3.31 -6.59
N TRP A 114 -7.49 4.02 -5.88
CA TRP A 114 -7.43 5.47 -5.87
C TRP A 114 -5.99 5.96 -6.07
N PRO A 115 -5.49 6.01 -7.32
CA PRO A 115 -4.10 6.39 -7.63
C PRO A 115 -3.71 7.81 -7.18
N ARG A 116 -4.71 8.68 -6.96
CA ARG A 116 -4.52 10.08 -6.54
C ARG A 116 -4.59 10.28 -5.03
N LEU A 117 -4.91 9.25 -4.25
CA LEU A 117 -4.87 9.33 -2.80
C LEU A 117 -3.44 9.10 -2.29
N PRO A 118 -3.04 9.80 -1.23
CA PRO A 118 -1.78 9.53 -0.56
C PRO A 118 -1.85 8.22 0.23
N SER A 119 -0.68 7.63 0.49
CA SER A 119 -0.51 6.58 1.51
C SER A 119 -0.63 7.17 2.93
N GLY A 120 -0.84 6.33 3.94
CA GLY A 120 -0.87 6.74 5.35
C GLY A 120 -2.09 7.59 5.69
N ILE A 121 -3.28 7.11 5.31
CA ILE A 121 -4.56 7.76 5.58
C ILE A 121 -4.79 7.80 7.10
N GLN A 122 -5.05 8.98 7.64
CA GLN A 122 -5.17 9.20 9.10
C GLN A 122 -6.62 9.14 9.60
N ALA A 123 -7.59 9.44 8.73
CA ALA A 123 -9.01 9.24 9.01
C ALA A 123 -9.77 9.05 7.69
N ALA A 124 -10.88 8.33 7.73
CA ALA A 124 -11.80 8.22 6.61
C ALA A 124 -13.23 7.97 7.09
N TYR A 125 -14.24 8.53 6.42
CA TYR A 125 -15.64 8.23 6.69
C TYR A 125 -16.46 8.18 5.39
N GLU A 126 -17.50 7.34 5.38
CA GLU A 126 -18.47 7.23 4.30
C GLU A 126 -19.61 8.24 4.49
N ASN A 127 -19.94 8.98 3.44
CA ASN A 127 -21.21 9.65 3.29
C ASN A 127 -22.12 8.80 2.41
N VAL A 128 -23.01 8.04 3.04
CA VAL A 128 -23.93 7.12 2.36
C VAL A 128 -24.97 7.87 1.50
N GLU A 129 -25.33 9.10 1.86
CA GLU A 129 -26.33 9.88 1.11
C GLU A 129 -25.80 10.32 -0.26
N THR A 130 -24.49 10.57 -0.36
CA THR A 130 -23.83 11.03 -1.59
C THR A 130 -22.98 9.95 -2.26
N ASP A 131 -22.91 8.75 -1.69
CA ASP A 131 -22.08 7.63 -2.14
C ASP A 131 -20.59 8.02 -2.22
N GLU A 132 -20.11 8.74 -1.20
CA GLU A 132 -18.77 9.32 -1.14
C GLU A 132 -17.96 8.81 0.06
N ILE A 133 -16.64 8.73 -0.08
CA ILE A 133 -15.71 8.61 1.04
C ILE A 133 -14.96 9.93 1.16
N THR A 134 -14.88 10.45 2.38
CA THR A 134 -13.94 11.53 2.70
C THR A 134 -12.73 10.96 3.41
N VAL A 135 -11.54 11.25 2.90
CA VAL A 135 -10.25 10.74 3.36
C VAL A 135 -9.38 11.90 3.84
N PHE A 136 -8.72 11.75 4.99
CA PHE A 136 -7.91 12.80 5.61
C PHE A 136 -6.45 12.37 5.74
N LYS A 137 -5.55 13.29 5.42
CA LYS A 137 -4.11 13.18 5.69
C LYS A 137 -3.55 14.58 5.94
N GLU A 138 -2.93 14.75 7.09
CA GLU A 138 -2.37 16.01 7.57
C GLU A 138 -3.42 17.13 7.57
N ASP A 139 -3.16 18.23 6.88
CA ASP A 139 -4.04 19.39 6.76
C ASP A 139 -4.97 19.34 5.53
N LYS A 140 -5.00 18.19 4.83
CA LYS A 140 -5.74 18.00 3.57
C LYS A 140 -6.78 16.89 3.68
N TYR A 141 -7.79 17.00 2.82
CA TYR A 141 -8.78 15.96 2.64
C TYR A 141 -9.14 15.76 1.17
N TRP A 142 -9.60 14.56 0.86
CA TRP A 142 -10.05 14.15 -0.46
C TRP A 142 -11.46 13.62 -0.37
N VAL A 143 -12.30 13.98 -1.33
CA VAL A 143 -13.62 13.34 -1.50
C VAL A 143 -13.56 12.42 -2.70
N VAL A 144 -14.02 11.19 -2.49
CA VAL A 144 -13.92 10.10 -3.45
C VAL A 144 -15.31 9.55 -3.73
N ARG A 145 -15.65 9.35 -5.00
CA ARG A 145 -16.88 8.68 -5.42
C ARG A 145 -16.54 7.55 -6.38
N GLY A 146 -16.84 6.31 -6.00
CA GLY A 146 -16.39 5.15 -6.76
C GLY A 146 -14.85 5.07 -6.80
N TYR A 147 -14.25 5.18 -7.99
CA TYR A 147 -12.78 5.16 -8.18
C TYR A 147 -12.18 6.57 -8.37
N ASP A 148 -13.02 7.60 -8.40
CA ASP A 148 -12.59 8.95 -8.75
C ASP A 148 -12.47 9.84 -7.52
N VAL A 149 -11.29 10.47 -7.38
CA VAL A 149 -11.14 11.66 -6.52
C VAL A 149 -11.86 12.81 -7.21
N LEU A 150 -12.83 13.42 -6.52
CA LEU A 150 -13.64 14.50 -7.08
C LEU A 150 -12.80 15.74 -7.41
N PRO A 151 -13.19 16.51 -8.45
CA PRO A 151 -12.51 17.75 -8.79
C PRO A 151 -12.49 18.75 -7.63
N GLY A 152 -11.38 19.47 -7.49
CA GLY A 152 -11.19 20.44 -6.41
C GLY A 152 -10.61 19.86 -5.12
N TYR A 153 -10.26 18.57 -5.12
CA TYR A 153 -9.61 17.90 -3.99
C TYR A 153 -8.25 17.27 -4.35
N PRO A 154 -7.29 17.26 -3.41
CA PRO A 154 -7.29 18.11 -2.21
C PRO A 154 -7.18 19.58 -2.62
#